data_AF-A0A2J7W764-F1
#
_entry.id   AF-A0A2J7W764-F1
#
_cell.length_a   1.000
_cell.length_b   1.000
_cell.length_c   1.000
_cell.angle_alpha   90.00
_cell.angle_beta   90.00
_cell.angle_gamma   90.00
#
_symmetry.space_group_name_H-M   'P 1'
#
loop_
_entity.id
_entity.type
_entity.pdbx_description
1 polymer ?
#
loop_
_entity_poly.entity_id
_entity_poly.type
_entity_poly.pdbx_seq_one_letter_code
_entity_poly.pdbx_strand_id
1 'polypeptide(L)'
;MSKPVTHKKSSAAWRSSRSIGAARYARSSSRSWREPREKKARGAWIAAMRVRKAMQARIVEAFGTYVNGSGPGPTDEDLLTFARLAIAEQRLARRLRQSP
;
A
#
# COMPACT_ATOMS: atom_id res chain seq x y z
N MET A 1 17.41 43.60 -73.41
CA MET A 1 17.96 43.68 -72.03
C MET A 1 16.80 43.92 -71.07
N SER A 2 16.41 42.91 -70.28
CA SER A 2 15.47 43.06 -69.15
C SER A 2 15.96 42.19 -67.99
N LYS A 3 16.14 42.83 -66.83
CA LYS A 3 16.67 42.29 -65.57
C LYS A 3 15.61 41.46 -64.81
N PRO A 4 16.02 40.63 -63.82
CA PRO A 4 15.19 39.61 -63.20
C PRO A 4 14.37 40.13 -62.02
N VAL A 5 13.24 39.48 -61.73
CA VAL A 5 12.47 39.68 -60.49
C VAL A 5 12.60 38.41 -59.65
N THR A 6 13.41 38.46 -58.59
CA THR A 6 13.49 37.44 -57.56
C THR A 6 12.50 37.76 -56.44
N HIS A 7 11.54 36.87 -56.16
CA HIS A 7 10.73 36.95 -54.95
C HIS A 7 11.35 36.11 -53.83
N LYS A 8 11.82 36.81 -52.78
CA LYS A 8 12.10 36.29 -51.44
C LYS A 8 10.81 35.74 -50.82
N LYS A 9 10.87 34.54 -50.23
CA LYS A 9 9.94 34.15 -49.14
C LYS A 9 10.74 33.70 -47.93
N SER A 10 10.62 34.51 -46.90
CA SER A 10 11.16 34.37 -45.55
C SER A 10 10.26 33.51 -44.67
N SER A 11 10.93 32.70 -43.83
CA SER A 11 10.58 32.28 -42.46
C SER A 11 9.21 31.68 -42.14
N ALA A 12 9.23 30.45 -41.60
CA ALA A 12 8.47 30.11 -40.39
C ALA A 12 9.11 28.89 -39.71
N ALA A 13 10.14 29.12 -38.89
CA ALA A 13 10.63 28.12 -37.97
C ALA A 13 9.61 27.95 -36.83
N TRP A 14 8.77 26.92 -36.92
CA TRP A 14 7.87 26.55 -35.84
C TRP A 14 8.65 25.90 -34.70
N ARG A 15 9.05 26.74 -33.76
CA ARG A 15 9.44 26.36 -32.40
C ARG A 15 8.16 26.22 -31.58
N SER A 16 7.76 25.00 -31.23
CA SER A 16 7.12 24.65 -29.93
C SER A 16 6.30 23.37 -30.02
N SER A 17 6.70 22.37 -29.22
CA SER A 17 5.79 21.77 -28.24
C SER A 17 6.56 20.69 -27.47
N ARG A 18 7.21 21.14 -26.39
CA ARG A 18 7.73 20.25 -25.37
C ARG A 18 6.49 19.60 -24.73
N SER A 19 6.28 18.31 -24.99
CA SER A 19 5.15 17.51 -24.51
C SER A 19 5.18 17.35 -22.98
N ILE A 20 4.76 18.38 -22.24
CA ILE A 20 4.61 18.34 -20.78
C ILE A 20 3.29 17.65 -20.37
N GLY A 21 2.38 17.39 -21.32
CA GLY A 21 1.04 16.83 -21.07
C GLY A 21 1.01 15.32 -20.74
N ALA A 22 1.86 14.51 -21.37
CA ALA A 22 1.79 13.04 -21.24
C ALA A 22 2.14 12.56 -19.82
N ALA A 23 3.08 13.23 -19.14
CA ALA A 23 3.50 12.87 -17.79
C ALA A 23 2.44 13.15 -16.71
N ARG A 24 1.48 14.05 -16.95
CA ARG A 24 0.42 14.39 -15.98
C ARG A 24 -0.74 13.38 -16.01
N TYR A 25 -1.14 12.92 -17.20
CA TYR A 25 -2.22 11.94 -17.33
C TYR A 25 -1.79 10.53 -16.87
N ALA A 26 -0.54 10.13 -17.13
CA ALA A 26 -0.01 8.85 -16.64
C ALA A 26 0.02 8.77 -15.10
N ARG A 27 0.28 9.90 -14.43
CA ARG A 27 0.36 9.96 -12.96
C ARG A 27 -1.03 9.88 -12.30
N SER A 28 -2.03 10.49 -12.94
CA SER A 28 -3.44 10.45 -12.52
C SER A 28 -4.02 9.03 -12.60
N SER A 29 -3.83 8.33 -13.73
CA SER A 29 -4.41 6.98 -13.92
C SER A 29 -3.81 5.94 -12.97
N SER A 30 -2.53 6.06 -12.61
CA SER A 30 -1.92 5.18 -11.61
C SER A 30 -2.47 5.36 -10.19
N ARG A 31 -3.15 6.48 -9.88
CA ARG A 31 -3.72 6.76 -8.55
C ARG A 31 -5.05 6.07 -8.34
N SER A 32 -5.92 6.03 -9.35
CA SER A 32 -7.27 5.43 -9.21
C SER A 32 -7.23 3.91 -9.01
N TRP A 33 -6.27 3.20 -9.62
CA TRP A 33 -6.10 1.75 -9.45
C TRP A 33 -5.44 1.36 -8.11
N ARG A 34 -4.78 2.29 -7.41
CA ARG A 34 -4.13 2.06 -6.11
C ARG A 34 -5.13 2.09 -4.95
N GLU A 35 -6.13 2.96 -5.01
CA GLU A 35 -7.10 3.11 -3.91
C GLU A 35 -7.81 1.80 -3.50
N PRO A 36 -8.27 0.93 -4.41
CA PRO A 36 -8.92 -0.33 -4.02
C PRO A 36 -7.95 -1.30 -3.33
N ARG A 37 -6.68 -1.32 -3.74
CA ARG A 37 -5.65 -2.20 -3.17
C ARG A 37 -5.24 -1.73 -1.78
N GLU A 38 -5.09 -0.42 -1.59
CA GLU A 38 -4.77 0.16 -0.29
C GLU A 38 -5.91 0.00 0.72
N LYS A 39 -7.17 0.22 0.29
CA LYS A 39 -8.35 -0.04 1.13
C LYS A 39 -8.41 -1.51 1.55
N LYS A 40 -8.18 -2.44 0.62
CA LYS A 40 -8.11 -3.89 0.92
C LYS A 40 -6.96 -4.23 1.89
N ALA A 41 -5.78 -3.66 1.68
CA ALA A 41 -4.61 -3.90 2.54
C ALA A 41 -4.84 -3.37 3.97
N ARG A 42 -5.46 -2.19 4.13
CA ARG A 42 -5.84 -1.64 5.43
C ARG A 42 -6.88 -2.50 6.13
N GLY A 43 -7.91 -2.94 5.40
CA GLY A 43 -8.92 -3.85 5.92
C GLY A 43 -8.31 -5.18 6.41
N ALA A 44 -7.41 -5.77 5.62
CA ALA A 44 -6.69 -6.99 6.00
C ALA A 44 -5.83 -6.79 7.26
N TRP A 45 -5.14 -5.65 7.37
CA TRP A 45 -4.34 -5.33 8.56
C TRP A 45 -5.22 -5.18 9.82
N ILE A 46 -6.34 -4.47 9.73
CA ILE A 46 -7.29 -4.32 10.84
C ILE A 46 -7.85 -5.68 11.27
N ALA A 47 -8.21 -6.54 10.31
CA ALA A 47 -8.69 -7.89 10.60
C ALA A 47 -7.61 -8.72 11.30
N ALA A 48 -6.38 -8.73 10.79
CA ALA A 48 -5.26 -9.43 11.41
C ALA A 48 -4.99 -8.96 12.84
N MET A 49 -5.00 -7.64 13.07
CA MET A 49 -4.85 -7.06 14.41
C MET A 49 -5.96 -7.52 15.36
N ARG A 50 -7.22 -7.55 14.91
CA ARG A 50 -8.36 -8.02 15.73
C ARG A 50 -8.20 -9.47 16.12
N VAL A 51 -7.84 -10.34 15.17
CA VAL A 51 -7.65 -11.78 15.44
C VAL A 51 -6.49 -12.00 16.41
N ARG A 52 -5.36 -11.29 16.23
CA ARG A 52 -4.23 -11.36 17.18
C ARG A 52 -4.64 -10.91 18.58
N LYS A 53 -5.39 -9.81 18.71
CA LYS A 53 -5.87 -9.32 20.01
C LYS A 53 -6.81 -10.31 20.69
N ALA A 54 -7.70 -10.97 19.93
CA ALA A 54 -8.58 -12.00 20.47
C ALA A 54 -7.78 -13.21 21.01
N MET A 55 -6.74 -13.64 20.28
CA MET A 55 -5.86 -14.71 20.77
C MET A 55 -5.06 -14.28 22.01
N GLN A 56 -4.59 -13.03 22.04
CA GLN A 56 -3.92 -12.48 23.23
C GLN A 56 -4.83 -12.50 24.46
N ALA A 57 -6.09 -12.11 24.31
CA ALA A 57 -7.05 -12.12 25.41
C ALA A 57 -7.25 -13.53 25.97
N ARG A 58 -7.39 -14.54 25.08
CA ARG A 58 -7.47 -15.95 25.48
C ARG A 58 -6.25 -16.43 26.24
N ILE A 59 -5.04 -16.08 25.76
CA ILE A 59 -3.79 -16.45 26.44
C ILE A 59 -3.71 -15.80 27.82
N VAL A 60 -4.07 -14.53 27.95
CA VAL A 60 -4.07 -13.81 29.23
C VAL A 60 -5.07 -14.41 30.20
N GLU A 61 -6.27 -14.75 29.73
CA GLU A 61 -7.29 -15.42 30.53
C GLU A 61 -6.79 -16.79 31.03
N ALA A 62 -6.26 -17.63 30.14
CA ALA A 62 -5.71 -18.94 30.49
C ALA A 62 -4.53 -18.85 31.47
N PHE A 63 -3.65 -17.86 31.31
CA PHE A 63 -2.59 -17.60 32.29
C PHE A 63 -3.18 -17.19 33.65
N GLY A 64 -4.20 -16.33 33.66
CA GLY A 64 -4.89 -15.93 34.88
C GLY A 64 -5.53 -17.11 35.61
N THR A 65 -6.22 -18.00 34.89
CA THR A 65 -6.81 -19.21 35.48
C THR A 65 -5.75 -20.15 36.06
N TYR A 66 -4.61 -20.29 35.38
CA TYR A 66 -3.49 -21.10 35.85
C TYR A 66 -2.84 -20.55 37.11
N VAL A 67 -2.57 -19.24 37.15
CA VAL A 67 -2.03 -18.57 38.34
C VAL A 67 -2.97 -18.70 39.54
N ASN A 68 -4.28 -18.68 39.29
CA ASN A 68 -5.30 -18.88 40.31
C ASN A 68 -5.55 -20.36 40.65
N GLY A 69 -4.77 -21.31 40.11
CA GLY A 69 -4.92 -22.76 40.36
C GLY A 69 -6.25 -23.35 39.89
N SER A 70 -7.00 -22.62 39.05
CA SER A 70 -8.38 -22.93 38.69
C SER A 70 -8.53 -23.57 37.31
N GLY A 71 -7.43 -23.83 36.60
CA GLY A 71 -7.45 -24.43 35.28
C GLY A 71 -6.06 -24.58 34.66
N PRO A 72 -5.97 -25.21 33.48
CA PRO A 72 -4.74 -25.30 32.73
C PRO A 72 -4.28 -23.92 32.25
N GLY A 73 -2.97 -23.74 32.11
CA GLY A 73 -2.40 -22.57 31.45
C GLY A 73 -2.61 -22.61 29.94
N PRO A 74 -2.20 -21.54 29.23
CA PRO A 74 -2.24 -21.54 27.78
C PRO A 74 -1.34 -22.64 27.24
N THR A 75 -1.77 -23.23 26.13
CA THR A 75 -1.03 -24.30 25.48
C THR A 75 0.08 -23.76 24.59
N ASP A 76 1.07 -24.59 24.28
CA ASP A 76 2.09 -24.24 23.28
C ASP A 76 1.46 -23.90 21.91
N GLU A 77 0.34 -24.54 21.57
CA GLU A 77 -0.41 -24.26 20.34
C GLU A 77 -1.01 -22.85 20.36
N ASP A 78 -1.50 -22.37 21.50
CA ASP A 78 -1.99 -21.00 21.66
C ASP A 78 -0.86 -19.99 21.42
N LEU A 79 0.31 -20.25 22.01
CA LEU A 79 1.50 -19.40 21.86
C LEU A 79 1.99 -19.37 20.41
N LEU A 80 2.06 -20.54 19.75
CA LEU A 80 2.43 -20.66 18.34
C LEU A 80 1.43 -19.94 17.43
N THR A 81 0.14 -20.06 17.71
CA THR A 81 -0.91 -19.40 16.94
C THR A 81 -0.83 -17.89 17.10
N PHE A 82 -0.63 -17.39 18.31
CA PHE A 82 -0.39 -15.98 18.55
C PHE A 82 0.84 -15.46 17.79
N ALA A 83 1.96 -16.18 17.81
CA ALA A 83 3.17 -15.80 17.10
C ALA A 83 2.93 -15.70 15.58
N ARG A 84 2.23 -16.69 14.99
CA ARG A 84 1.86 -16.68 13.56
C ARG A 84 0.99 -15.47 13.21
N LEU A 85 0.00 -15.15 14.04
CA LEU A 85 -0.87 -13.98 13.86
C LEU A 85 -0.09 -12.67 13.96
N ALA A 86 0.83 -12.55 14.92
CA ALA A 86 1.68 -11.38 15.09
C ALA A 86 2.59 -11.15 13.87
N ILE A 87 3.19 -12.21 13.32
CA ILE A 87 3.99 -12.15 12.10
C ILE A 87 3.13 -11.71 10.91
N ALA A 88 1.92 -12.25 10.77
CA ALA A 88 1.00 -11.88 9.69
C ALA A 88 0.60 -10.40 9.77
N GLU A 89 0.25 -9.90 10.96
CA GLU A 89 -0.03 -8.48 11.20
C GLU A 89 1.17 -7.61 10.84
N GLN A 90 2.37 -7.98 11.30
CA GLN A 90 3.60 -7.21 11.03
C GLN A 90 3.91 -7.15 9.52
N ARG A 91 3.74 -8.27 8.80
CA ARG A 91 3.93 -8.30 7.34
C ARG A 91 2.95 -7.36 6.64
N LEU A 92 1.69 -7.32 7.06
CA LEU A 92 0.70 -6.39 6.53
C LEU A 92 1.04 -4.93 6.85
N ALA A 93 1.49 -4.65 8.07
CA ALA A 93 1.92 -3.31 8.47
C ALA A 93 3.11 -2.81 7.64
N ARG A 94 4.10 -3.67 7.35
CA ARG A 94 5.24 -3.32 6.48
C ARG A 94 4.78 -2.98 5.06
N ARG A 95 3.86 -3.79 4.49
CA ARG A 95 3.30 -3.53 3.15
C ARG A 95 2.55 -2.19 3.09
N LEU A 96 1.80 -1.85 4.15
CA LEU A 96 1.10 -0.57 4.23
C LEU A 96 2.06 0.62 4.31
N ARG A 97 3.19 0.49 5.02
CA ARG A 97 4.23 1.53 5.08
C ARG A 97 5.00 1.70 3.76
N GLN A 98 5.10 0.63 2.97
CA GLN A 98 5.79 0.63 1.68
C GLN A 98 4.87 1.01 0.50
N SER A 99 3.57 1.19 0.74
CA SER A 99 2.63 1.69 -0.28
C SER A 99 2.77 3.22 -0.34
N PRO A 100 3.22 3.79 -1.49
CA PRO A 100 3.46 5.23 -1.65
C PRO A 100 2.19 6.06 -1.79
#